data_AF-A0A497EQ17-F1
#
_entry.id   AF-A0A497EQ17-F1
#
_cell.length_a   1.000
_cell.length_b   1.000
_cell.length_c   1.000
_cell.angle_alpha   90.00
_cell.angle_beta   90.00
_cell.angle_gamma   90.00
#
_symmetry.space_group_name_H-M   'P 1'
#
loop_
_entity.id
_entity.type
_entity.pdbx_description
1 polymer ?
#
loop_
_entity_poly.entity_id
_entity_poly.type
_entity_poly.pdbx_seq_one_letter_code
_entity_poly.pdbx_strand_id
1 'polypeptide(L)' 'MSSTKRMSRNIICPRCGNIATIYERVEVKQNNNAYFIYKVKCENCGDFSLDGKEEVKARKEYERKMNELLHRLLQQ' A
#
# COMPACT_ATOMS: atom_id res chain seq x y z
N MET A 1 22.77 -9.69 2.36
CA MET A 1 21.73 -9.93 3.40
C MET A 1 20.63 -8.90 3.20
N SER A 2 19.47 -9.29 2.68
CA SER A 2 18.34 -8.38 2.42
C SER A 2 17.50 -8.24 3.68
N SER A 3 17.39 -7.02 4.21
CA SER A 3 16.63 -6.71 5.42
C SER A 3 15.13 -6.58 5.10
N THR A 4 14.39 -7.68 5.17
CA THR A 4 12.92 -7.68 5.07
C THR A 4 12.32 -7.17 6.39
N LYS A 5 11.84 -5.93 6.40
CA LYS A 5 11.09 -5.37 7.54
C LYS A 5 9.60 -5.64 7.31
N ARG A 6 8.98 -6.48 8.13
CA ARG A 6 7.51 -6.63 8.15
C ARG A 6 6.90 -5.27 8.52
N MET A 7 6.16 -4.68 7.59
CA MET A 7 5.39 -3.46 7.81
C MET A 7 3.96 -3.77 7.39
N SER A 8 3.02 -3.70 8.33
CA SER A 8 1.60 -3.78 8.03
C SER A 8 1.09 -2.37 7.79
N ARG A 9 0.79 -2.02 6.54
CA ARG A 9 0.17 -0.74 6.17
C ARG A 9 -1.07 -0.99 5.33
N ASN A 10 -2.17 -0.32 5.68
CA ASN A 10 -3.40 -0.39 4.90
C ASN A 10 -3.35 0.61 3.75
N ILE A 11 -3.81 0.18 2.59
CA ILE A 11 -3.97 0.97 1.37
C ILE A 11 -5.31 0.63 0.73
N ILE A 12 -5.73 1.45 -0.23
CA ILE A 12 -6.80 1.03 -1.14
C ILE A 12 -6.22 0.18 -2.25
N CYS A 13 -6.76 -1.02 -2.45
CA CYS A 13 -6.40 -1.89 -3.54
C CYS A 13 -6.64 -1.16 -4.88
N PRO A 14 -5.61 -0.94 -5.70
CA PRO A 14 -5.77 -0.23 -6.97
C PRO A 14 -6.56 -1.03 -8.01
N ARG A 15 -6.80 -2.34 -7.77
CA ARG A 15 -7.52 -3.23 -8.68
C ARG A 15 -9.03 -3.28 -8.42
N CYS A 16 -9.45 -3.27 -7.15
CA CYS A 16 -10.86 -3.45 -6.78
C CYS A 16 -11.43 -2.38 -5.84
N GLY A 17 -10.61 -1.43 -5.36
CA GLY A 17 -11.07 -0.35 -4.48
C GLY A 17 -11.32 -0.74 -3.02
N ASN A 18 -11.19 -2.02 -2.65
CA ASN A 18 -11.28 -2.50 -1.26
C ASN A 18 -10.01 -2.20 -0.46
N ILE A 19 -10.07 -2.34 0.86
CA ILE A 19 -8.88 -2.25 1.71
C ILE A 19 -7.95 -3.44 1.41
N ALA A 20 -6.68 -3.14 1.25
CA ALA A 20 -5.61 -4.12 1.12
C ALA A 20 -4.47 -3.77 2.07
N THR A 21 -3.62 -4.76 2.37
CA THR A 21 -2.52 -4.59 3.33
C THR A 21 -1.20 -4.87 2.65
N ILE A 22 -0.29 -3.89 2.69
CA ILE A 22 1.13 -4.11 2.43
C ILE A 22 1.65 -4.94 3.60
N TYR A 23 2.28 -6.08 3.32
CA TYR A 23 2.88 -6.95 4.34
C TYR A 23 4.40 -7.04 4.25
N GLU A 24 4.97 -6.66 3.10
CA GLU A 24 6.43 -6.71 2.88
C GLU A 24 6.88 -5.57 1.97
N ARG A 25 8.07 -5.04 2.26
CA ARG A 25 8.80 -4.08 1.42
C ARG A 25 10.15 -4.68 1.05
N VAL A 26 10.38 -4.84 -0.24
CA VAL A 26 11.60 -5.42 -0.82
C VAL A 26 12.39 -4.31 -1.52
N GLU A 27 13.66 -4.15 -1.15
CA GLU A 27 14.60 -3.29 -1.89
C GLU A 27 15.20 -4.08 -3.05
N VAL A 28 15.10 -3.54 -4.26
CA VAL A 28 15.65 -4.10 -5.50
C VAL A 28 16.72 -3.16 -6.02
N LYS A 29 17.93 -3.69 -6.23
CA LYS A 29 19.07 -2.95 -6.81
C LYS A 29 19.27 -3.40 -8.25
N GLN A 30 19.15 -2.48 -9.20
CA GLN A 30 19.33 -2.74 -10.63
C GLN A 30 20.11 -1.58 -11.26
N ASN A 31 21.23 -1.88 -11.93
CA ASN A 31 22.05 -0.91 -12.67
C ASN A 31 22.36 0.38 -11.88
N ASN A 32 22.92 0.25 -10.67
CA ASN A 32 23.19 1.35 -9.73
C ASN A 32 21.98 2.12 -9.18
N ASN A 33 20.75 1.77 -9.56
CA ASN A 33 19.53 2.32 -8.98
C ASN A 33 18.94 1.36 -7.94
N ALA A 34 18.46 1.91 -6.84
CA ALA A 34 17.68 1.17 -5.84
C ALA A 34 16.23 1.64 -5.89
N TYR A 35 15.29 0.69 -6.00
CA TYR A 35 13.86 0.95 -5.88
C TYR A 35 13.19 -0.05 -4.94
N PHE A 36 12.02 0.29 -4.45
CA PHE A 36 11.25 -0.57 -3.56
C PHE A 36 10.07 -1.20 -4.29
N ILE A 37 9.87 -2.49 -4.04
CA ILE A 37 8.66 -3.23 -4.41
C ILE A 37 7.91 -3.56 -3.13
N TYR A 38 6.61 -3.28 -3.13
CA TYR A 38 5.72 -3.51 -1.99
C TYR A 38 4.84 -4.71 -2.28
N LYS A 39 4.89 -5.73 -1.42
CA LYS A 39 4.00 -6.89 -1.50
C LYS A 39 2.71 -6.58 -0.76
N VAL A 40 1.61 -6.76 -1.45
CA VAL A 40 0.26 -6.40 -1.01
C VAL A 40 -0.60 -7.64 -1.03
N LYS A 41 -1.36 -7.82 0.05
CA LYS A 41 -2.43 -8.82 0.15
C LYS A 41 -3.77 -8.11 0.11
N CYS A 42 -4.62 -8.47 -0.85
CA CYS A 42 -6.02 -8.05 -0.91
C CYS A 42 -6.91 -9.28 -0.80
N GLU A 43 -7.96 -9.20 0.00
CA GLU A 43 -8.91 -10.30 0.16
C GLU A 43 -9.59 -10.70 -1.16
N ASN A 44 -9.88 -9.72 -2.02
CA ASN A 44 -10.60 -9.96 -3.28
C ASN A 44 -9.68 -10.24 -4.48
N CYS A 45 -8.49 -9.62 -4.53
CA CYS A 45 -7.58 -9.74 -5.67
C CYS A 45 -6.39 -10.68 -5.42
N GLY A 46 -6.27 -11.25 -4.22
CA GLY A 46 -5.12 -12.03 -3.79
C GLY A 46 -3.87 -11.19 -3.59
N ASP A 47 -2.71 -11.85 -3.65
CA ASP A 47 -1.40 -11.25 -3.49
C ASP A 47 -0.88 -10.62 -4.79
N PHE A 48 -0.33 -9.41 -4.70
CA PHE A 48 0.32 -8.73 -5.81
C PHE A 48 1.45 -7.81 -5.34
N SER A 49 2.16 -7.22 -6.31
CA SER A 49 3.26 -6.30 -6.05
C SER A 49 2.94 -4.92 -6.62
N LEU A 50 3.37 -3.88 -5.91
CA LEU A 50 3.30 -2.49 -6.34
C LEU A 50 4.70 -1.88 -6.38
N ASP A 51 4.95 -0.99 -7.33
CA ASP A 51 6.10 -0.10 -7.26
C ASP A 51 5.86 1.07 -6.28
N GLY A 52 6.92 1.84 -6.00
CA GLY A 52 6.84 2.94 -5.04
C GLY A 52 5.85 4.05 -5.42
N LYS A 53 5.63 4.34 -6.71
CA LYS A 53 4.63 5.32 -7.15
C LYS A 53 3.21 4.79 -6.93
N GLU A 54 2.98 3.52 -7.24
CA GLU A 54 1.69 2.88 -7.03
C GLU A 54 1.34 2.78 -5.54
N GLU A 55 2.29 2.43 -4.68
CA GLU A 55 2.12 2.43 -3.22
C GLU A 55 1.67 3.80 -2.72
N VAL A 56 2.37 4.87 -3.12
CA VAL A 56 2.06 6.23 -2.68
C VAL A 56 0.65 6.63 -3.11
N LYS A 57 0.25 6.29 -4.34
CA LYS A 57 -1.10 6.58 -4.83
C LYS A 57 -2.17 5.83 -4.03
N ALA A 58 -1.98 4.52 -3.84
CA ALA A 58 -2.90 3.66 -3.10
C ALA A 58 -3.04 4.07 -1.63
N ARG A 59 -1.94 4.50 -1.00
CA ARG A 59 -1.90 5.00 0.38
C ARG A 59 -2.61 6.34 0.52
N LYS A 60 -2.34 7.31 -0.37
CA LYS A 60 -3.02 8.61 -0.35
C LYS A 60 -4.54 8.45 -0.53
N GLU A 61 -4.97 7.50 -1.35
CA GLU A 61 -6.41 7.23 -1.50
C GLU A 61 -7.04 6.70 -0.21
N TYR A 62 -6.33 5.83 0.52
CA TYR A 62 -6.77 5.35 1.83
C TYR A 62 -6.89 6.48 2.85
N GLU A 63 -5.86 7.32 2.95
CA GLU A 63 -5.83 8.50 3.82
C GLU A 63 -6.99 9.46 3.50
N ARG A 64 -7.26 9.71 2.21
CA ARG A 64 -8.39 10.54 1.77
C ARG A 64 -9.74 9.97 2.21
N LYS A 65 -10.00 8.69 1.94
CA LYS A 65 -11.27 8.03 2.32
C LYS A 65 -11.46 7.99 3.84
N MET A 66 -10.41 7.75 4.60
CA MET A 66 -10.45 7.78 6.07
C MET A 66 -10.78 9.18 6.60
N ASN A 67 -10.16 10.23 6.05
CA ASN A 67 -10.47 11.61 6.43
C ASN A 67 -11.92 11.98 6.11
N GLU A 68 -12.44 11.57 4.94
CA GLU A 68 -13.84 11.79 4.58
C GLU A 68 -14.81 11.10 5.55
N LEU A 69 -14.50 9.87 5.97
CA LEU A 69 -15.29 9.15 6.98
C LEU A 69 -15.22 9.86 8.34
N LEU A 70 -14.02 10.25 8.79
CA LEU A 70 -13.83 10.96 10.05
C LEU A 70 -14.62 12.28 10.07
N HIS A 71 -14.56 13.07 8.99
CA HIS A 71 -15.33 14.31 8.87
C HIS A 71 -16.84 14.07 8.97
N ARG A 72 -17.36 12.97 8.41
CA ARG A 72 -18.79 12.61 8.53
C ARG A 72 -19.19 12.17 9.94
N LEU A 73 -18.27 11.58 10.69
CA LEU A 73 -18.52 11.14 12.07
C LEU A 73 -18.47 12.30 13.07
N LEU A 74 -17.63 13.31 12.83
CA LEU A 74 -17.50 14.48 13.71
C LEU A 74 -18.61 15.53 13.52
N GLN A 75 -19.42 15.41 12.46
CA GLN A 75 -20.56 16.29 12.18
C GLN A 75 -21.91 15.77 12.71
N GLN A 76 -21.90 14.64 13.44
CA GLN A 76 -23.05 14.08 14.17
C GLN A 76 -22.90 14.34 15.66
#